data_AF-C6WWU9-F1
#
_entry.id   AF-C6WWU9-F1
#
_cell.length_a   1.000
_cell.length_b   1.000
_cell.length_c   1.000
_cell.angle_alpha   90.00
_cell.angle_beta   90.00
_cell.angle_gamma   90.00
#
_symmetry.space_group_name_H-M   'P 1'
#
loop_
_entity.id
_entity.type
_entity.pdbx_description
1 polymer ?
#
loop_
_entity_poly.entity_id
_entity_poly.type
_entity_poly.pdbx_seq_one_letter_code
_entity_poly.pdbx_strand_id
1 'polypeptide(L)'
;MEALVSANDVLFVLLGAIMVLAMHAGFAFLEVGTVRHKNQVNALVKIMVDFSVSTIAYFFIGYSIAYGVDFFSGADVLAAKNGFGLVKFFFLLTFAAAIPAIISGGIAERAKFNPQMFATFTLVGFVYPFFEGIAWNNHYGLQEWLKVATGASFHDFAGSVVVHAMGGWIALAAVILLGARNGRYSKDGRLHAYPPSNIPFLALGAWILTVGWFGFNVMSAQAVQGISGLVAVNSLMAMVGGTLAALVMGKNDPGFVHNGPLAGLVAVCAGSDVMHPLGALATGAIAGVLFVLTFTLTQQRWKIDDVLGVWPLHGLCGAWGGIAAGIFGLKALGGMGGVSFVSQLVGTATGVTVALVGGFAVYGALKQLVGIRLTAEEEYDGADLTIHKIPSTTND
;
A
#
# COMPACT_ATOMS: atom_id res chain seq x y z
N MET A 1 27.90 22.91 -12.17
CA MET A 1 27.39 22.50 -10.85
C MET A 1 25.94 22.00 -10.93
N GLU A 2 25.03 22.79 -11.50
CA GLU A 2 23.60 22.45 -11.62
C GLU A 2 23.32 21.15 -12.39
N ALA A 3 24.01 20.91 -13.51
CA ALA A 3 23.88 19.66 -14.27
C ALA A 3 24.29 18.40 -13.46
N LEU A 4 25.31 18.52 -12.59
CA LEU A 4 25.76 17.43 -11.74
C LEU A 4 24.77 17.15 -10.60
N VAL A 5 24.18 18.21 -10.03
CA VAL A 5 23.11 18.09 -9.02
C VAL A 5 21.91 17.36 -9.62
N SER A 6 21.43 17.81 -10.79
CA SER A 6 20.33 17.16 -11.50
C SER A 6 20.61 15.69 -11.84
N ALA A 7 21.81 15.35 -12.30
CA ALA A 7 22.17 13.96 -12.59
C ALA A 7 22.18 13.07 -11.33
N ASN A 8 22.67 13.60 -10.21
CA ASN A 8 22.67 12.89 -8.93
C ASN A 8 21.26 12.69 -8.37
N ASP A 9 20.40 13.70 -8.47
CA ASP A 9 18.99 13.60 -8.06
C ASP A 9 18.24 12.57 -8.92
N VAL A 10 18.50 12.56 -10.24
CA VAL A 10 17.99 11.53 -11.16
C VAL A 10 18.42 10.14 -10.72
N LEU A 11 19.72 9.92 -10.49
CA LEU A 11 20.22 8.62 -10.05
C LEU A 11 19.58 8.18 -8.73
N PHE A 12 19.50 9.09 -7.75
CA PHE A 12 18.93 8.84 -6.44
C PHE A 12 17.46 8.41 -6.52
N VAL A 13 16.62 9.17 -7.22
CA VAL A 13 15.20 8.87 -7.36
C VAL A 13 14.98 7.61 -8.21
N LEU A 14 15.80 7.38 -9.25
CA LEU A 14 15.71 6.18 -10.08
C LEU A 14 16.00 4.90 -9.28
N LEU A 15 17.00 4.92 -8.40
CA LEU A 15 17.27 3.78 -7.50
C LEU A 15 16.06 3.50 -6.60
N GLY A 16 15.43 4.55 -6.06
CA GLY A 16 14.17 4.44 -5.35
C GLY A 16 13.07 3.80 -6.19
N ALA A 17 12.85 4.30 -7.40
CA ALA A 17 11.80 3.80 -8.29
C ALA A 17 12.01 2.33 -8.66
N ILE A 18 13.25 1.90 -8.88
CA ILE A 18 13.57 0.48 -9.14
C ILE A 18 13.31 -0.39 -7.90
N MET A 19 13.66 0.09 -6.70
CA MET A 19 13.40 -0.63 -5.45
C MET A 19 11.90 -0.75 -5.16
N VAL A 20 11.12 0.31 -5.41
CA VAL A 20 9.66 0.26 -5.26
C VAL A 20 9.00 -0.55 -6.37
N LEU A 21 9.53 -0.53 -7.60
CA LEU A 21 9.12 -1.48 -8.65
C LEU A 21 9.33 -2.94 -8.18
N ALA A 22 10.46 -3.23 -7.52
CA ALA A 22 10.70 -4.56 -6.94
C ALA A 22 9.66 -4.93 -5.87
N MET A 23 9.09 -3.96 -5.15
CA MET A 23 7.98 -4.23 -4.20
C MET A 23 6.76 -4.86 -4.90
N HIS A 24 6.51 -4.57 -6.19
CA HIS A 24 5.45 -5.23 -6.95
C HIS A 24 5.70 -6.73 -7.12
N ALA A 25 6.95 -7.14 -7.36
CA ALA A 25 7.30 -8.56 -7.27
C ALA A 25 7.08 -9.11 -5.85
N GLY A 26 7.39 -8.31 -4.83
CA GLY A 26 7.11 -8.63 -3.44
C GLY A 26 5.63 -8.91 -3.16
N PHE A 27 4.73 -8.03 -3.63
CA PHE A 27 3.28 -8.24 -3.57
C PHE A 27 2.85 -9.52 -4.29
N ALA A 28 3.39 -9.77 -5.49
CA ALA A 28 3.07 -10.96 -6.28
C ALA A 28 3.45 -12.25 -5.55
N PHE A 29 4.68 -12.35 -5.01
CA PHE A 29 5.12 -13.55 -4.29
C PHE A 29 4.44 -13.72 -2.93
N LEU A 30 4.16 -12.62 -2.22
CA LEU A 30 3.39 -12.66 -0.98
C LEU A 30 1.97 -13.20 -1.22
N GLU A 31 1.30 -12.72 -2.28
CA GLU A 31 -0.03 -13.18 -2.67
C GLU A 31 -0.01 -14.65 -3.12
N VAL A 32 0.89 -15.02 -4.05
CA VAL A 32 1.05 -16.41 -4.52
C VAL A 32 1.28 -17.41 -3.38
N GLY A 33 2.12 -17.04 -2.41
CA GLY A 33 2.39 -17.89 -1.25
C GLY A 33 1.18 -18.06 -0.32
N THR A 34 0.26 -17.09 -0.33
CA THR A 34 -0.90 -17.04 0.58
C THR A 34 -2.16 -17.65 -0.02
N VAL A 35 -2.40 -17.45 -1.32
CA VAL A 35 -3.58 -17.99 -2.01
C VAL A 35 -3.47 -19.51 -2.19
N ARG A 36 -4.60 -20.17 -2.37
CA ARG A 36 -4.69 -21.60 -2.74
C ARG A 36 -4.06 -21.83 -4.12
N HIS A 37 -3.47 -23.01 -4.31
CA HIS A 37 -2.74 -23.40 -5.54
C HIS A 37 -3.48 -23.06 -6.85
N LYS A 38 -4.80 -23.27 -6.90
CA LYS A 38 -5.66 -22.99 -8.07
C LYS A 38 -5.84 -21.49 -8.42
N ASN A 39 -5.15 -20.59 -7.73
CA ASN A 39 -5.23 -19.13 -7.93
C ASN A 39 -3.85 -18.46 -8.07
N GLN A 40 -2.76 -19.23 -8.17
CA GLN A 40 -1.40 -18.71 -8.19
C GLN A 40 -1.07 -18.02 -9.51
N VAL A 41 -1.49 -18.57 -10.66
CA VAL A 41 -1.31 -17.92 -11.97
C VAL A 41 -2.01 -16.57 -11.97
N ASN A 42 -3.24 -16.53 -11.47
CA ASN A 42 -4.01 -15.29 -11.40
C ASN A 42 -3.35 -14.24 -10.48
N ALA A 43 -2.79 -14.66 -9.34
CA ALA A 43 -2.07 -13.75 -8.45
C ALA A 43 -0.86 -13.09 -9.15
N LEU A 44 -0.06 -13.86 -9.89
CA LEU A 44 1.09 -13.33 -10.64
C LEU A 44 0.68 -12.40 -11.79
N VAL A 45 -0.26 -12.84 -12.63
CA VAL A 45 -0.70 -12.07 -13.81
C VAL A 45 -1.35 -10.76 -13.39
N LYS A 46 -2.20 -10.79 -12.36
CA LYS A 46 -2.92 -9.61 -11.87
C LYS A 46 -1.97 -8.49 -11.45
N ILE A 47 -0.92 -8.77 -10.69
CA ILE A 47 0.03 -7.73 -10.24
C ILE A 47 0.77 -7.09 -11.43
N MET A 48 1.20 -7.88 -12.42
CA MET A 48 1.86 -7.35 -13.61
C MET A 48 0.93 -6.48 -14.47
N VAL A 49 -0.31 -6.92 -14.66
CA VAL A 49 -1.30 -6.17 -15.45
C VAL A 49 -1.77 -4.94 -14.68
N ASP A 50 -1.99 -5.02 -13.37
CA ASP A 50 -2.33 -3.89 -12.51
C ASP A 50 -1.27 -2.78 -12.60
N PHE A 51 0.03 -3.13 -12.59
CA PHE A 51 1.10 -2.15 -12.78
C PHE A 51 0.99 -1.44 -14.14
N SER A 52 0.72 -2.19 -15.21
CA SER A 52 0.60 -1.66 -16.57
C SER A 52 -0.64 -0.76 -16.72
N VAL A 53 -1.79 -1.17 -16.19
CA VAL A 53 -3.03 -0.36 -16.20
C VAL A 53 -2.86 0.89 -15.33
N SER A 54 -2.22 0.77 -14.18
CA SER A 54 -1.87 1.90 -13.31
C SER A 54 -0.97 2.90 -14.04
N THR A 55 0.00 2.41 -14.80
CA THR A 55 0.90 3.24 -15.62
C THR A 55 0.11 4.09 -16.60
N ILE A 56 -0.80 3.49 -17.37
CA ILE A 56 -1.62 4.22 -18.33
C ILE A 56 -2.56 5.22 -17.61
N ALA A 57 -3.25 4.79 -16.56
CA ALA A 57 -4.18 5.65 -15.82
C ALA A 57 -3.47 6.85 -15.19
N TYR A 58 -2.32 6.63 -14.56
CA TYR A 58 -1.56 7.67 -13.89
C TYR A 58 -0.86 8.60 -14.89
N PHE A 59 -0.28 8.07 -15.97
CA PHE A 59 0.40 8.86 -16.99
C PHE A 59 -0.53 9.85 -17.69
N PHE A 60 -1.73 9.40 -18.10
CA PHE A 60 -2.64 10.24 -18.87
C PHE A 60 -3.60 11.08 -18.03
N ILE A 61 -3.80 10.74 -16.75
CA ILE A 61 -4.84 11.36 -15.91
C ILE A 61 -4.30 11.67 -14.52
N GLY A 62 -3.87 10.63 -13.79
CA GLY A 62 -3.63 10.76 -12.35
C GLY A 62 -2.53 11.76 -11.98
N TYR A 63 -1.40 11.73 -12.68
CA TYR A 63 -0.29 12.64 -12.40
C TYR A 63 -0.66 14.10 -12.67
N SER A 64 -1.48 14.36 -13.68
CA SER A 64 -2.01 15.70 -13.95
C SER A 64 -3.00 16.15 -12.87
N ILE A 65 -3.83 15.25 -12.33
CA ILE A 65 -4.72 15.56 -11.20
C ILE A 65 -3.93 15.86 -9.92
N ALA A 66 -2.87 15.12 -9.64
CA ALA A 66 -2.08 15.27 -8.41
C ALA A 66 -1.09 16.44 -8.47
N TYR A 67 -0.46 16.67 -9.62
CA TYR A 67 0.68 17.59 -9.75
C TYR A 67 0.53 18.66 -10.84
N GLY A 68 -0.53 18.61 -11.66
CA GLY A 68 -0.72 19.56 -12.77
C GLY A 68 0.30 19.40 -13.90
N VAL A 69 0.91 18.23 -14.03
CA VAL A 69 1.94 17.92 -15.05
C VAL A 69 1.41 16.91 -16.05
N ASP A 70 1.68 17.15 -17.34
CA ASP A 70 1.44 16.23 -18.45
C ASP A 70 2.75 15.91 -19.22
N PHE A 71 2.68 14.98 -20.17
CA PHE A 71 3.83 14.49 -20.93
C PHE A 71 3.63 14.63 -22.45
N PHE A 72 2.87 15.63 -22.90
CA PHE A 72 2.58 15.82 -24.33
C PHE A 72 3.62 16.69 -25.07
N SER A 73 4.63 17.18 -24.35
CA SER A 73 5.76 17.91 -24.93
C SER A 73 6.71 17.00 -25.73
N GLY A 74 7.54 17.60 -26.58
CA GLY A 74 8.58 16.88 -27.34
C GLY A 74 9.61 16.18 -26.44
N ALA A 75 10.18 15.08 -26.93
CA ALA A 75 11.11 14.25 -26.15
C ALA A 75 12.38 15.00 -25.70
N ASP A 76 12.83 15.99 -26.47
CA ASP A 76 13.94 16.88 -26.13
C ASP A 76 13.62 17.75 -24.89
N VAL A 77 12.38 18.24 -24.79
CA VAL A 77 11.89 19.00 -23.63
C VAL A 77 11.75 18.08 -22.42
N LEU A 78 11.17 16.89 -22.59
CA LEU A 78 10.99 15.92 -21.51
C LEU A 78 12.32 15.37 -20.97
N ALA A 79 13.34 15.24 -21.83
CA ALA A 79 14.67 14.77 -21.47
C ALA A 79 15.56 15.86 -20.84
N ALA A 80 15.10 17.12 -20.81
CA ALA A 80 15.82 18.21 -20.16
C ALA A 80 16.10 17.88 -18.69
N LYS A 81 17.21 18.41 -18.15
CA LYS A 81 17.67 18.12 -16.78
C LYS A 81 17.76 16.61 -16.51
N ASN A 82 18.32 15.88 -17.48
CA ASN A 82 18.50 14.43 -17.44
C ASN A 82 17.19 13.64 -17.23
N GLY A 83 16.04 14.23 -17.57
CA GLY A 83 14.73 13.58 -17.40
C GLY A 83 14.26 13.49 -15.95
N PHE A 84 14.70 14.38 -15.04
CA PHE A 84 14.28 14.35 -13.63
C PHE A 84 12.75 14.28 -13.44
N GLY A 85 11.98 15.02 -14.23
CA GLY A 85 10.51 14.95 -14.19
C GLY A 85 9.96 13.57 -14.54
N LEU A 86 10.55 12.89 -15.54
CA LEU A 86 10.17 11.53 -15.95
C LEU A 86 10.50 10.50 -14.87
N VAL A 87 11.66 10.64 -14.22
CA VAL A 87 12.09 9.74 -13.14
C VAL A 87 11.26 9.96 -11.87
N LYS A 88 10.92 11.21 -11.55
CA LYS A 88 9.98 11.53 -10.46
C LYS A 88 8.59 10.95 -10.74
N PHE A 89 8.10 11.04 -11.97
CA PHE A 89 6.87 10.36 -12.39
C PHE A 89 6.97 8.85 -12.18
N PHE A 90 8.06 8.23 -12.65
CA PHE A 90 8.24 6.78 -12.48
C PHE A 90 8.24 6.38 -11.00
N PHE A 91 8.92 7.15 -10.14
CA PHE A 91 8.90 6.94 -8.70
C PHE A 91 7.48 7.00 -8.13
N LEU A 92 6.72 8.08 -8.37
CA LEU A 92 5.38 8.25 -7.81
C LEU A 92 4.35 7.29 -8.43
N LEU A 93 4.51 6.93 -9.71
CA LEU A 93 3.74 5.87 -10.35
C LEU A 93 3.86 4.55 -9.58
N THR A 94 5.06 4.18 -9.11
CA THR A 94 5.22 2.92 -8.38
C THR A 94 4.48 2.91 -7.03
N PHE A 95 4.24 4.09 -6.43
CA PHE A 95 3.42 4.28 -5.23
C PHE A 95 1.93 4.20 -5.58
N ALA A 96 1.52 4.89 -6.64
CA ALA A 96 0.14 4.84 -7.15
C ALA A 96 -0.29 3.40 -7.51
N ALA A 97 0.59 2.66 -8.18
CA ALA A 97 0.38 1.26 -8.53
C ALA A 97 0.33 0.33 -7.30
N ALA A 98 0.84 0.75 -6.13
CA ALA A 98 0.73 -0.05 -4.92
C ALA A 98 -0.72 -0.12 -4.40
N ILE A 99 -1.56 0.87 -4.72
CA ILE A 99 -2.98 0.89 -4.34
C ILE A 99 -3.73 -0.36 -4.84
N PRO A 100 -3.78 -0.64 -6.16
CA PRO A 100 -4.43 -1.86 -6.65
C PRO A 100 -3.72 -3.14 -6.19
N ALA A 101 -2.39 -3.13 -6.01
CA ALA A 101 -1.65 -4.29 -5.47
C ALA A 101 -2.06 -4.62 -4.02
N ILE A 102 -2.33 -3.62 -3.18
CA ILE A 102 -2.87 -3.81 -1.82
C ILE A 102 -4.29 -4.38 -1.92
N ILE A 103 -5.16 -3.79 -2.75
CA ILE A 103 -6.55 -4.23 -2.87
C ILE A 103 -6.62 -5.67 -3.39
N SER A 104 -5.77 -5.99 -4.37
CA SER A 104 -5.60 -7.30 -4.98
C SER A 104 -5.51 -8.43 -3.95
N GLY A 105 -4.69 -8.24 -2.91
CA GLY A 105 -4.52 -9.22 -1.84
C GLY A 105 -5.81 -9.45 -1.04
N GLY A 106 -6.61 -8.41 -0.78
CA GLY A 106 -7.87 -8.57 -0.04
C GLY A 106 -8.96 -9.27 -0.86
N ILE A 107 -9.01 -9.03 -2.17
CA ILE A 107 -10.04 -9.55 -3.07
C ILE A 107 -9.68 -10.86 -3.81
N ALA A 108 -8.52 -11.45 -3.49
CA ALA A 108 -8.01 -12.64 -4.13
C ALA A 108 -9.00 -13.84 -4.15
N GLU A 109 -8.77 -14.74 -5.11
CA GLU A 109 -9.47 -16.01 -5.34
C GLU A 109 -10.94 -15.97 -5.80
N ARG A 110 -11.63 -14.83 -5.67
CA ARG A 110 -13.08 -14.73 -6.00
C ARG A 110 -13.47 -13.52 -6.83
N ALA A 111 -12.54 -12.58 -7.04
CA ALA A 111 -12.78 -11.41 -7.86
C ALA A 111 -12.70 -11.75 -9.35
N LYS A 112 -13.56 -11.12 -10.16
CA LYS A 112 -13.42 -11.14 -11.62
C LYS A 112 -12.22 -10.30 -12.06
N PHE A 113 -11.49 -10.78 -13.06
CA PHE A 113 -10.28 -10.11 -13.56
C PHE A 113 -10.56 -8.76 -14.23
N ASN A 114 -11.44 -8.71 -15.24
CA ASN A 114 -11.68 -7.47 -16.01
C ASN A 114 -12.31 -6.33 -15.18
N PRO A 115 -13.33 -6.57 -14.32
CA PRO A 115 -13.83 -5.54 -13.41
C PRO A 115 -12.75 -5.00 -12.47
N GLN A 116 -11.81 -5.86 -12.03
CA GLN A 116 -10.68 -5.41 -11.23
C GLN A 116 -9.75 -4.49 -12.02
N MET A 117 -9.45 -4.79 -13.30
CA MET A 117 -8.63 -3.90 -14.13
C MET A 117 -9.29 -2.53 -14.33
N PHE A 118 -10.61 -2.48 -14.50
CA PHE A 118 -11.34 -1.22 -14.58
C PHE A 118 -11.33 -0.45 -13.24
N ALA A 119 -11.45 -1.16 -12.12
CA ALA A 119 -11.30 -0.56 -10.79
C ALA A 119 -9.90 0.05 -10.64
N THR A 120 -8.84 -0.68 -11.01
CA THR A 120 -7.46 -0.20 -11.02
C THR A 120 -7.31 1.09 -11.82
N PHE A 121 -7.80 1.12 -13.07
CA PHE A 121 -7.76 2.32 -13.90
C PHE A 121 -8.45 3.52 -13.23
N THR A 122 -9.64 3.30 -12.67
CA THR A 122 -10.45 4.38 -12.07
C THR A 122 -9.84 4.89 -10.77
N LEU A 123 -9.34 3.99 -9.92
CA LEU A 123 -8.76 4.34 -8.64
C LEU A 123 -7.43 5.10 -8.82
N VAL A 124 -6.56 4.60 -9.69
CA VAL A 124 -5.24 5.22 -9.95
C VAL A 124 -5.35 6.46 -10.82
N GLY A 125 -6.35 6.52 -11.72
CA GLY A 125 -6.59 7.69 -12.56
C GLY A 125 -7.27 8.84 -11.83
N PHE A 126 -8.10 8.57 -10.81
CA PHE A 126 -8.97 9.61 -10.22
C PHE A 126 -8.96 9.67 -8.69
N VAL A 127 -9.18 8.54 -7.99
CA VAL A 127 -9.40 8.55 -6.53
C VAL A 127 -8.11 8.77 -5.74
N TYR A 128 -7.08 7.95 -6.00
CA TYR A 128 -5.77 8.08 -5.39
C TYR A 128 -5.13 9.45 -5.65
N PRO A 129 -4.99 9.92 -6.92
CA PRO A 129 -4.30 11.17 -7.21
C PRO A 129 -5.01 12.41 -6.64
N PHE A 130 -6.33 12.33 -6.41
CA PHE A 130 -7.08 13.39 -5.73
C PHE A 130 -6.56 13.62 -4.30
N PHE A 131 -6.38 12.55 -3.52
CA PHE A 131 -5.84 12.68 -2.16
C PHE A 131 -4.32 12.90 -2.15
N GLU A 132 -3.59 12.29 -3.08
CA GLU A 132 -2.16 12.54 -3.29
C GLU A 132 -1.88 14.03 -3.50
N GLY A 133 -2.63 14.69 -4.39
CA GLY A 133 -2.49 16.13 -4.64
C GLY A 133 -2.83 17.00 -3.42
N ILE A 134 -3.80 16.58 -2.59
CA ILE A 134 -4.10 17.26 -1.32
C ILE A 134 -2.92 17.15 -0.36
N ALA A 135 -2.43 15.93 -0.14
CA ALA A 135 -1.44 15.64 0.89
C ALA A 135 -0.03 16.10 0.49
N TRP A 136 0.38 15.89 -0.76
CA TRP A 136 1.76 16.12 -1.24
C TRP A 136 1.92 17.28 -2.21
N ASN A 137 0.83 17.92 -2.65
CA ASN A 137 0.89 19.06 -3.56
C ASN A 137 0.02 20.25 -3.15
N ASN A 138 -0.44 20.28 -1.88
CA ASN A 138 -1.23 21.37 -1.28
C ASN A 138 -2.50 21.75 -2.05
N HIS A 139 -3.12 20.80 -2.76
CA HIS A 139 -4.36 21.09 -3.47
C HIS A 139 -5.51 21.44 -2.51
N TYR A 140 -6.37 22.36 -2.96
CA TYR A 140 -7.59 22.80 -2.27
C TYR A 140 -7.37 23.47 -0.89
N GLY A 141 -6.13 23.82 -0.52
CA GLY A 141 -5.82 24.64 0.66
C GLY A 141 -5.91 23.94 2.02
N LEU A 142 -6.09 22.61 2.04
CA LEU A 142 -6.21 21.85 3.30
C LEU A 142 -4.94 21.96 4.15
N GLN A 143 -3.77 21.87 3.50
CA GLN A 143 -2.47 21.89 4.19
C GLN A 143 -2.19 23.24 4.86
N GLU A 144 -2.53 24.34 4.19
CA GLU A 144 -2.45 25.70 4.71
C GLU A 144 -3.44 25.90 5.86
N TRP A 145 -4.69 25.44 5.69
CA TRP A 145 -5.69 25.52 6.74
C TRP A 145 -5.26 24.77 8.00
N LEU A 146 -4.75 23.54 7.86
CA LEU A 146 -4.22 22.76 8.99
C LEU A 146 -3.07 23.47 9.68
N LYS A 147 -2.15 24.06 8.92
CA LYS A 147 -1.02 24.82 9.46
C LYS A 147 -1.48 26.02 10.29
N VAL A 148 -2.45 26.78 9.79
CA VAL A 148 -3.01 27.94 10.51
C VAL A 148 -3.79 27.48 11.76
N ALA A 149 -4.60 26.43 11.64
CA ALA A 149 -5.48 25.98 12.71
C ALA A 149 -4.75 25.22 13.84
N THR A 150 -3.67 24.50 13.51
CA THR A 150 -3.04 23.55 14.44
C THR A 150 -1.55 23.79 14.67
N GLY A 151 -0.96 24.77 13.96
CA GLY A 151 0.47 25.09 14.00
C GLY A 151 1.35 24.23 13.08
N ALA A 152 0.81 23.20 12.43
CA ALA A 152 1.53 22.35 11.49
C ALA A 152 0.62 21.82 10.37
N SER A 153 1.19 21.60 9.19
CA SER A 153 0.54 20.89 8.08
C SER A 153 0.40 19.39 8.39
N PHE A 154 -0.39 18.65 7.62
CA PHE A 154 -0.42 17.20 7.68
C PHE A 154 0.87 16.65 7.07
N HIS A 155 1.59 15.87 7.87
CA HIS A 155 2.88 15.29 7.54
C HIS A 155 2.75 13.80 7.28
N ASP A 156 2.97 13.39 6.03
CA ASP A 156 3.02 11.99 5.63
C ASP A 156 4.18 11.80 4.65
N PHE A 157 5.38 11.62 5.19
CA PHE A 157 6.62 11.72 4.43
C PHE A 157 6.70 10.75 3.23
N ALA A 158 6.37 9.47 3.45
CA ALA A 158 6.42 8.44 2.41
C ALA A 158 5.06 7.75 2.16
N GLY A 159 4.00 8.01 2.94
CA GLY A 159 2.65 7.54 2.60
C GLY A 159 2.08 6.45 3.50
N SER A 160 2.19 6.57 4.83
CA SER A 160 1.40 5.70 5.73
C SER A 160 -0.10 5.88 5.47
N VAL A 161 -0.54 7.11 5.19
CA VAL A 161 -1.92 7.41 4.88
C VAL A 161 -2.14 7.45 3.36
N VAL A 162 -1.34 8.22 2.63
CA VAL A 162 -1.50 8.47 1.19
C VAL A 162 -1.48 7.16 0.38
N VAL A 163 -0.63 6.21 0.74
CA VAL A 163 -0.55 4.91 0.06
C VAL A 163 -1.25 3.82 0.85
N HIS A 164 -0.80 3.55 2.08
CA HIS A 164 -1.23 2.34 2.78
C HIS A 164 -2.64 2.45 3.35
N ALA A 165 -2.97 3.52 4.08
CA ALA A 165 -4.33 3.70 4.55
C ALA A 165 -5.29 3.81 3.36
N MET A 166 -4.97 4.61 2.34
CA MET A 166 -5.76 4.72 1.12
C MET A 166 -6.06 3.34 0.50
N GLY A 167 -5.02 2.56 0.21
CA GLY A 167 -5.18 1.22 -0.37
C GLY A 167 -5.96 0.27 0.53
N GLY A 168 -5.65 0.23 1.83
CA GLY A 168 -6.31 -0.68 2.78
C GLY A 168 -7.78 -0.35 3.05
N TRP A 169 -8.15 0.92 3.09
CA TRP A 169 -9.54 1.34 3.31
C TRP A 169 -10.39 1.25 2.03
N ILE A 170 -9.81 1.46 0.84
CA ILE A 170 -10.45 1.08 -0.42
C ILE A 170 -10.65 -0.44 -0.47
N ALA A 171 -9.63 -1.21 -0.09
CA ALA A 171 -9.69 -2.67 -0.07
C ALA A 171 -10.81 -3.18 0.84
N LEU A 172 -11.02 -2.56 2.01
CA LEU A 172 -12.14 -2.91 2.89
C LEU A 172 -13.50 -2.78 2.18
N ALA A 173 -13.73 -1.68 1.46
CA ALA A 173 -14.97 -1.50 0.70
C ALA A 173 -15.13 -2.61 -0.36
N ALA A 174 -14.06 -2.94 -1.09
CA ALA A 174 -14.05 -4.01 -2.07
C ALA A 174 -14.37 -5.38 -1.44
N VAL A 175 -13.72 -5.71 -0.33
CA VAL A 175 -13.89 -6.98 0.40
C VAL A 175 -15.33 -7.12 0.93
N ILE A 176 -15.89 -6.06 1.52
CA ILE A 176 -17.27 -6.05 2.03
C ILE A 176 -18.26 -6.26 0.87
N LEU A 177 -18.08 -5.55 -0.24
CA LEU A 177 -18.99 -5.65 -1.39
C LEU A 177 -18.89 -7.01 -2.09
N LEU A 178 -17.70 -7.61 -2.12
CA LEU A 178 -17.43 -8.89 -2.76
C LEU A 178 -17.90 -10.09 -1.91
N GLY A 179 -17.86 -9.94 -0.58
CA GLY A 179 -18.25 -10.98 0.38
C GLY A 179 -17.20 -12.09 0.55
N ALA A 180 -17.51 -13.02 1.46
CA ALA A 180 -16.62 -14.12 1.83
C ALA A 180 -16.47 -15.17 0.73
N ARG A 181 -15.32 -15.85 0.67
CA ARG A 181 -15.12 -17.02 -0.21
C ARG A 181 -16.07 -18.15 0.15
N ASN A 182 -16.49 -18.90 -0.85
CA ASN A 182 -17.40 -20.03 -0.68
C ASN A 182 -16.75 -21.09 0.24
N GLY A 183 -17.48 -21.49 1.28
CA GLY A 183 -16.99 -22.47 2.27
C GLY A 183 -16.06 -21.90 3.34
N ARG A 184 -15.74 -20.58 3.32
CA ARG A 184 -14.91 -19.95 4.35
C ARG A 184 -15.56 -19.98 5.74
N TYR A 185 -16.88 -19.77 5.77
CA TYR A 185 -17.69 -19.82 6.98
C TYR A 185 -18.79 -20.86 6.80
N SER A 186 -18.89 -21.79 7.73
CA SER A 186 -19.97 -22.78 7.76
C SER A 186 -21.31 -22.14 8.17
N LYS A 187 -22.42 -22.88 7.98
CA LYS A 187 -23.76 -22.40 8.34
C LYS A 187 -23.93 -22.11 9.84
N ASP A 188 -23.24 -22.84 10.70
CA ASP A 188 -23.14 -22.61 12.15
C ASP A 188 -22.11 -21.52 12.51
N GLY A 189 -21.47 -20.91 11.51
CA GLY A 189 -20.60 -19.76 11.67
C GLY A 189 -19.15 -20.06 12.02
N ARG A 190 -18.73 -21.34 11.96
CA ARG A 190 -17.34 -21.75 12.19
C ARG A 190 -16.46 -21.32 11.01
N LEU A 191 -15.24 -20.90 11.34
CA LEU A 191 -14.22 -20.51 10.38
C LEU A 191 -13.50 -21.75 9.83
N HIS A 192 -13.46 -21.90 8.51
CA HIS A 192 -12.60 -22.87 7.83
C HIS A 192 -11.32 -22.17 7.35
N ALA A 193 -10.20 -22.49 7.99
CA ALA A 193 -8.90 -21.95 7.60
C ALA A 193 -8.50 -22.47 6.21
N TYR A 194 -8.07 -21.56 5.34
CA TYR A 194 -7.34 -21.90 4.13
C TYR A 194 -5.88 -21.57 4.40
N PRO A 195 -5.02 -22.59 4.59
CA PRO A 195 -3.62 -22.34 4.86
C PRO A 195 -2.93 -21.74 3.62
N PRO A 196 -1.86 -20.95 3.81
CA PRO A 196 -0.98 -20.54 2.72
C PRO A 196 -0.51 -21.75 1.91
N SER A 197 -0.50 -21.63 0.58
CA SER A 197 -0.06 -22.72 -0.31
C SER A 197 1.46 -22.89 -0.30
N ASN A 198 2.24 -21.83 -0.07
CA ASN A 198 3.70 -21.87 -0.15
C ASN A 198 4.34 -20.82 0.77
N ILE A 199 4.76 -21.24 1.97
CA ILE A 199 5.45 -20.38 2.95
C ILE A 199 6.76 -19.79 2.40
N PRO A 200 7.63 -20.54 1.69
CA PRO A 200 8.79 -19.95 1.03
C PRO A 200 8.48 -18.77 0.11
N PHE A 201 7.42 -18.84 -0.71
CA PHE A 201 7.02 -17.72 -1.56
C PHE A 201 6.42 -16.56 -0.77
N LEU A 202 5.63 -16.84 0.27
CA LEU A 202 5.16 -15.83 1.21
C LEU A 202 6.35 -15.08 1.84
N ALA A 203 7.34 -15.82 2.34
CA ALA A 203 8.55 -15.28 2.94
C ALA A 203 9.39 -14.47 1.93
N LEU A 204 9.56 -14.98 0.70
CA LEU A 204 10.26 -14.28 -0.38
C LEU A 204 9.60 -12.94 -0.67
N GLY A 205 8.27 -12.92 -0.81
CA GLY A 205 7.50 -11.70 -1.02
C GLY A 205 7.71 -10.68 0.09
N ALA A 206 7.61 -11.12 1.35
CA ALA A 206 7.84 -10.26 2.52
C ALA A 206 9.26 -9.66 2.58
N TRP A 207 10.29 -10.43 2.22
CA TRP A 207 11.67 -9.94 2.18
C TRP A 207 11.90 -8.95 1.05
N ILE A 208 11.36 -9.20 -0.15
CA ILE A 208 11.44 -8.26 -1.28
C ILE A 208 10.76 -6.94 -0.90
N LEU A 209 9.57 -6.99 -0.29
CA LEU A 209 8.87 -5.81 0.21
C LEU A 209 9.71 -5.06 1.25
N THR A 210 10.31 -5.79 2.21
CA THR A 210 11.17 -5.22 3.25
C THR A 210 12.36 -4.46 2.66
N VAL A 211 13.05 -5.05 1.69
CA VAL A 211 14.18 -4.38 1.00
C VAL A 211 13.70 -3.18 0.20
N GLY A 212 12.63 -3.34 -0.59
CA GLY A 212 12.06 -2.27 -1.40
C GLY A 212 11.60 -1.06 -0.57
N TRP A 213 11.19 -1.31 0.68
CA TRP A 213 10.74 -0.26 1.61
C TRP A 213 11.82 0.78 1.96
N PHE A 214 13.10 0.40 1.94
CA PHE A 214 14.17 1.37 2.12
C PHE A 214 14.25 2.33 0.93
N GLY A 215 13.95 1.86 -0.28
CA GLY A 215 13.77 2.72 -1.45
C GLY A 215 12.53 3.60 -1.33
N PHE A 216 11.43 3.03 -0.85
CA PHE A 216 10.16 3.72 -0.63
C PHE A 216 10.31 4.88 0.38
N ASN A 217 10.93 4.63 1.53
CA ASN A 217 11.09 5.65 2.57
C ASN A 217 12.26 6.59 2.27
N VAL A 218 13.49 6.08 2.13
CA VAL A 218 14.69 6.94 2.05
C VAL A 218 14.65 7.84 0.81
N MET A 219 14.16 7.32 -0.32
CA MET A 219 14.12 8.07 -1.57
C MET A 219 12.89 8.97 -1.70
N SER A 220 11.95 8.93 -0.75
CA SER A 220 10.86 9.92 -0.63
C SER A 220 11.37 11.33 -0.31
N ALA A 221 12.66 11.47 0.03
CA ALA A 221 13.36 12.74 -0.01
C ALA A 221 13.37 13.42 -1.41
N GLN A 222 13.20 12.63 -2.48
CA GLN A 222 13.11 13.05 -3.91
C GLN A 222 14.30 13.84 -4.48
N ALA A 223 15.33 14.12 -3.68
CA ALA A 223 16.57 14.74 -4.08
C ALA A 223 17.68 14.37 -3.08
N VAL A 224 18.93 14.36 -3.53
CA VAL A 224 20.08 13.95 -2.72
C VAL A 224 20.26 14.86 -1.50
N GLN A 225 19.89 16.14 -1.59
CA GLN A 225 20.02 17.06 -0.46
C GLN A 225 19.04 16.75 0.68
N GLY A 226 17.92 16.06 0.38
CA GLY A 226 16.94 15.64 1.38
C GLY A 226 17.22 14.28 2.02
N ILE A 227 18.28 13.56 1.57
CA ILE A 227 18.59 12.24 2.11
C ILE A 227 18.84 12.31 3.61
N SER A 228 18.28 11.35 4.36
CA SER A 228 18.41 11.32 5.81
C SER A 228 18.68 9.92 6.32
N GLY A 229 19.79 9.76 7.06
CA GLY A 229 20.10 8.51 7.77
C GLY A 229 19.06 8.19 8.84
N LEU A 230 18.37 9.21 9.37
CA LEU A 230 17.28 9.03 10.33
C LEU A 230 16.12 8.22 9.72
N VAL A 231 15.78 8.48 8.46
CA VAL A 231 14.73 7.74 7.74
C VAL A 231 15.08 6.26 7.63
N ALA A 232 16.32 5.94 7.29
CA ALA A 232 16.78 4.56 7.19
C ALA A 232 16.73 3.84 8.56
N VAL A 233 17.23 4.49 9.61
CA VAL A 233 17.24 3.91 10.96
C VAL A 233 15.82 3.78 11.52
N ASN A 234 14.96 4.77 11.33
CA ASN A 234 13.56 4.69 11.77
C ASN A 234 12.81 3.57 11.04
N SER A 235 13.06 3.39 9.74
CA SER A 235 12.50 2.27 8.96
C SER A 235 12.93 0.92 9.54
N LEU A 236 14.23 0.76 9.83
CA LEU A 236 14.77 -0.44 10.47
C LEU A 236 14.16 -0.69 11.86
N MET A 237 14.08 0.34 12.71
CA MET A 237 13.56 0.20 14.06
C MET A 237 12.07 -0.17 14.06
N ALA A 238 11.26 0.43 13.18
CA ALA A 238 9.86 0.08 13.05
C ALA A 238 9.67 -1.34 12.50
N MET A 239 10.46 -1.74 11.50
CA MET A 239 10.49 -3.11 10.99
C MET A 239 10.77 -4.13 12.11
N VAL A 240 11.79 -3.87 12.95
CA VAL A 240 12.14 -4.71 14.09
C VAL A 240 11.01 -4.75 15.12
N GLY A 241 10.43 -3.60 15.46
CA GLY A 241 9.32 -3.51 16.40
C GLY A 241 8.12 -4.33 15.94
N GLY A 242 7.72 -4.19 14.68
CA GLY A 242 6.61 -4.93 14.09
C GLY A 242 6.88 -6.44 14.04
N THR A 243 8.10 -6.84 13.68
CA THR A 243 8.51 -8.26 13.66
C THR A 243 8.42 -8.90 15.03
N LEU A 244 9.02 -8.27 16.06
CA LEU A 244 9.04 -8.82 17.42
C LEU A 244 7.63 -8.86 18.03
N ALA A 245 6.84 -7.82 17.81
CA ALA A 245 5.45 -7.80 18.26
C ALA A 245 4.62 -8.90 17.59
N ALA A 246 4.76 -9.09 16.27
CA ALA A 246 4.05 -10.13 15.54
C ALA A 246 4.51 -11.54 15.92
N LEU A 247 5.80 -11.74 16.22
CA LEU A 247 6.32 -13.02 16.71
C LEU A 247 5.65 -13.44 18.03
N VAL A 248 5.57 -12.51 18.99
CA VAL A 248 4.96 -12.76 20.30
C VAL A 248 3.45 -12.91 20.18
N MET A 249 2.76 -11.95 19.55
CA MET A 249 1.30 -11.95 19.44
C MET A 249 0.78 -13.07 18.54
N GLY A 250 1.51 -13.34 17.46
CA GLY A 250 1.21 -14.39 16.49
C GLY A 250 1.65 -15.78 16.93
N LYS A 251 2.28 -15.92 18.11
CA LYS A 251 2.69 -17.21 18.70
C LYS A 251 3.55 -18.05 17.76
N ASN A 252 4.54 -17.43 17.14
CA ASN A 252 5.44 -18.05 16.15
C ASN A 252 4.77 -18.49 14.83
N ASP A 253 3.56 -18.03 14.53
CA ASP A 253 2.95 -18.29 13.21
C ASP A 253 3.78 -17.60 12.11
N PRO A 254 4.24 -18.35 11.09
CA PRO A 254 5.11 -17.80 10.05
C PRO A 254 4.40 -16.74 9.20
N GLY A 255 3.08 -16.84 9.02
CA GLY A 255 2.30 -15.82 8.31
C GLY A 255 2.34 -14.49 9.06
N PHE A 256 2.17 -14.50 10.38
CA PHE A 256 2.30 -13.29 11.18
C PHE A 256 3.73 -12.77 11.26
N VAL A 257 4.74 -13.64 11.43
CA VAL A 257 6.14 -13.23 11.54
C VAL A 257 6.63 -12.55 10.26
N HIS A 258 6.27 -13.05 9.08
CA HIS A 258 6.67 -12.43 7.81
C HIS A 258 5.90 -11.14 7.48
N ASN A 259 4.67 -10.98 7.98
CA ASN A 259 3.91 -9.73 7.80
C ASN A 259 4.19 -8.69 8.89
N GLY A 260 4.71 -9.09 10.05
CA GLY A 260 5.15 -8.21 11.13
C GLY A 260 6.09 -7.06 10.70
N PRO A 261 7.18 -7.31 9.97
CA PRO A 261 8.03 -6.23 9.47
C PRO A 261 7.26 -5.27 8.55
N LEU A 262 6.35 -5.78 7.71
CA LEU A 262 5.52 -4.97 6.83
C LEU A 262 4.58 -4.06 7.60
N ALA A 263 3.94 -4.56 8.68
CA ALA A 263 3.09 -3.74 9.54
C ALA A 263 3.86 -2.55 10.13
N GLY A 264 5.09 -2.79 10.59
CA GLY A 264 5.94 -1.73 11.13
C GLY A 264 6.41 -0.74 10.06
N LEU A 265 6.82 -1.24 8.90
CA LEU A 265 7.25 -0.42 7.77
C LEU A 265 6.10 0.44 7.20
N VAL A 266 4.89 -0.10 7.11
CA VAL A 266 3.66 0.68 6.80
C VAL A 266 3.47 1.84 7.76
N ALA A 267 3.57 1.57 9.05
CA ALA A 267 3.25 2.56 10.07
C ALA A 267 4.30 3.68 10.19
N VAL A 268 5.56 3.44 9.82
CA VAL A 268 6.61 4.46 9.97
C VAL A 268 6.68 5.43 8.79
N CYS A 269 6.11 5.11 7.63
CA CYS A 269 6.22 5.95 6.42
C CYS A 269 5.86 7.42 6.66
N ALA A 270 4.84 7.72 7.46
CA ALA A 270 4.42 9.10 7.71
C ALA A 270 5.44 9.91 8.50
N GLY A 271 6.13 9.29 9.46
CA GLY A 271 7.00 10.00 10.40
C GLY A 271 8.46 9.57 10.37
N SER A 272 8.90 8.80 9.37
CA SER A 272 10.25 8.23 9.33
C SER A 272 11.34 9.29 9.33
N ASP A 273 11.06 10.49 8.85
CA ASP A 273 11.98 11.62 8.85
C ASP A 273 11.93 12.45 10.15
N VAL A 274 10.85 12.39 10.93
CA VAL A 274 10.63 13.25 12.12
C VAL A 274 10.69 12.54 13.47
N MET A 275 10.58 11.21 13.51
CA MET A 275 10.57 10.45 14.77
C MET A 275 11.98 10.21 15.33
N HIS A 276 12.08 10.04 16.64
CA HIS A 276 13.24 9.39 17.26
C HIS A 276 13.23 7.87 16.99
N PRO A 277 14.39 7.18 16.83
CA PRO A 277 14.45 5.74 16.58
C PRO A 277 13.68 4.86 17.58
N LEU A 278 13.64 5.24 18.86
CA LEU A 278 12.82 4.55 19.86
C LEU A 278 11.31 4.78 19.66
N GLY A 279 10.91 5.95 19.18
CA GLY A 279 9.53 6.23 18.79
C GLY A 279 9.13 5.45 17.54
N ALA A 280 10.03 5.29 16.58
CA ALA A 280 9.83 4.43 15.41
C ALA A 280 9.70 2.95 15.80
N LEU A 281 10.53 2.47 16.73
CA LEU A 281 10.41 1.11 17.30
C LEU A 281 9.05 0.88 17.94
N ALA A 282 8.58 1.82 18.77
CA ALA A 282 7.27 1.76 19.41
C ALA A 282 6.13 1.81 18.39
N THR A 283 6.24 2.68 17.38
CA THR A 283 5.28 2.77 16.26
C THR A 283 5.14 1.43 15.56
N GLY A 284 6.26 0.78 15.24
CA GLY A 284 6.27 -0.53 14.62
C GLY A 284 5.72 -1.64 15.51
N ALA A 285 6.09 -1.66 16.81
CA ALA A 285 5.59 -2.64 17.76
C ALA A 285 4.06 -2.56 17.91
N ILE A 286 3.51 -1.34 18.04
CA ILE A 286 2.06 -1.13 18.11
C ILE A 286 1.39 -1.60 16.81
N ALA A 287 1.97 -1.30 15.65
CA ALA A 287 1.46 -1.76 14.36
C ALA A 287 1.45 -3.29 14.25
N GLY A 288 2.51 -3.98 14.70
CA GLY A 288 2.57 -5.44 14.71
C GLY A 288 1.49 -6.08 15.61
N VAL A 289 1.29 -5.53 16.82
CA VAL A 289 0.19 -5.96 17.71
C VAL A 289 -1.18 -5.71 17.06
N LEU A 290 -1.37 -4.50 16.52
CA LEU A 290 -2.60 -4.07 15.88
C LEU A 290 -2.96 -5.00 14.73
N PHE A 291 -2.01 -5.29 13.83
CA PHE A 291 -2.20 -6.21 12.71
C PHE A 291 -2.65 -7.60 13.16
N VAL A 292 -1.90 -8.25 14.06
CA VAL A 292 -2.23 -9.63 14.48
C VAL A 292 -3.60 -9.71 15.14
N LEU A 293 -3.90 -8.78 16.05
CA LEU A 293 -5.17 -8.76 16.76
C LEU A 293 -6.34 -8.50 15.80
N THR A 294 -6.22 -7.46 14.96
CA THR A 294 -7.32 -7.05 14.09
C THR A 294 -7.53 -8.00 12.94
N PHE A 295 -6.48 -8.61 12.37
CA PHE A 295 -6.63 -9.69 11.40
C PHE A 295 -7.42 -10.87 11.99
N THR A 296 -7.06 -11.29 13.21
CA THR A 296 -7.75 -12.38 13.90
C THR A 296 -9.21 -12.04 14.18
N LEU A 297 -9.51 -10.83 14.66
CA LEU A 297 -10.88 -10.36 14.91
C LEU A 297 -11.72 -10.26 13.62
N THR A 298 -11.12 -9.71 12.57
CA THR A 298 -11.76 -9.53 11.25
C THR A 298 -12.24 -10.87 10.70
N GLN A 299 -11.38 -11.89 10.82
CA GLN A 299 -11.66 -13.23 10.33
C GLN A 299 -12.62 -14.01 11.24
N GLN A 300 -12.41 -14.00 12.56
CA GLN A 300 -13.13 -14.88 13.49
C GLN A 300 -14.44 -14.30 14.03
N ARG A 301 -14.53 -12.98 14.20
CA ARG A 301 -15.69 -12.30 14.82
C ARG A 301 -16.53 -11.59 13.77
N TRP A 302 -15.91 -10.73 12.98
CA TRP A 302 -16.63 -9.88 12.02
C TRP A 302 -16.99 -10.61 10.72
N LYS A 303 -16.40 -11.79 10.50
CA LYS A 303 -16.62 -12.64 9.32
C LYS A 303 -16.35 -11.90 8.00
N ILE A 304 -15.33 -11.04 8.01
CA ILE A 304 -14.83 -10.34 6.83
C ILE A 304 -13.66 -11.14 6.29
N ASP A 305 -13.83 -11.73 5.11
CA ASP A 305 -12.81 -12.59 4.48
C ASP A 305 -11.83 -11.76 3.64
N ASP A 306 -10.96 -11.06 4.35
CA ASP A 306 -9.78 -10.40 3.79
C ASP A 306 -8.64 -11.42 3.66
N VAL A 307 -8.36 -11.89 2.43
CA VAL A 307 -7.52 -13.08 2.19
C VAL A 307 -6.12 -12.93 2.79
N LEU A 308 -5.46 -11.80 2.53
CA LEU A 308 -4.11 -11.49 3.02
C LEU A 308 -4.13 -10.63 4.29
N GLY A 309 -5.28 -10.13 4.73
CA GLY A 309 -5.36 -9.20 5.85
C GLY A 309 -4.89 -7.80 5.48
N VAL A 310 -5.17 -7.36 4.25
CA VAL A 310 -4.67 -6.09 3.70
C VAL A 310 -5.30 -4.88 4.39
N TRP A 311 -6.54 -4.95 4.87
CA TRP A 311 -7.14 -3.86 5.64
C TRP A 311 -6.49 -3.73 7.04
N PRO A 312 -6.36 -4.79 7.85
CA PRO A 312 -5.55 -4.75 9.06
C PRO A 312 -4.12 -4.24 8.83
N LEU A 313 -3.43 -4.79 7.82
CA LEU A 313 -2.01 -4.52 7.57
C LEU A 313 -1.75 -3.12 7.02
N HIS A 314 -2.52 -2.66 6.03
CA HIS A 314 -2.31 -1.38 5.37
C HIS A 314 -3.28 -0.31 5.86
N GLY A 315 -4.57 -0.64 5.99
CA GLY A 315 -5.61 0.30 6.42
C GLY A 315 -5.40 0.79 7.85
N LEU A 316 -5.35 -0.14 8.81
CA LEU A 316 -5.24 0.19 10.24
C LEU A 316 -3.82 0.60 10.64
N CYS A 317 -2.79 -0.14 10.22
CA CYS A 317 -1.40 0.27 10.52
C CYS A 317 -1.01 1.57 9.81
N GLY A 318 -1.52 1.82 8.60
CA GLY A 318 -1.30 3.08 7.89
C GLY A 318 -1.96 4.27 8.59
N ALA A 319 -3.21 4.11 9.03
CA ALA A 319 -3.88 5.12 9.84
C ALA A 319 -3.19 5.35 11.18
N TRP A 320 -2.73 4.28 11.84
CA TRP A 320 -1.90 4.37 13.03
C TRP A 320 -0.61 5.15 12.75
N GLY A 321 0.06 4.89 11.62
CA GLY A 321 1.28 5.59 11.24
C GLY A 321 1.10 7.10 11.09
N GLY A 322 0.02 7.52 10.42
CA GLY A 322 -0.37 8.93 10.34
C GLY A 322 -0.52 9.57 11.72
N ILE A 323 -1.26 8.93 12.63
CA ILE A 323 -1.46 9.41 14.01
C ILE A 323 -0.14 9.40 14.80
N ALA A 324 0.63 8.33 14.69
CA ALA A 324 1.89 8.11 15.39
C ALA A 324 2.94 9.17 15.05
N ALA A 325 2.99 9.66 13.80
CA ALA A 325 3.85 10.77 13.41
C ALA A 325 3.58 12.04 14.25
N GLY A 326 2.32 12.28 14.62
CA GLY A 326 1.90 13.43 15.43
C GLY A 326 2.14 13.26 16.92
N ILE A 327 2.51 12.05 17.36
CA ILE A 327 2.90 11.72 18.73
C ILE A 327 4.42 11.68 18.81
N PHE A 328 5.04 10.71 18.13
CA PHE A 328 6.47 10.43 18.21
C PHE A 328 7.35 11.38 17.39
N GLY A 329 6.76 12.20 16.52
CA GLY A 329 7.46 13.31 15.87
C GLY A 329 7.56 14.58 16.73
N LEU A 330 6.86 14.66 17.87
CA LEU A 330 6.94 15.81 18.77
C LEU A 330 8.31 15.89 19.46
N LYS A 331 8.82 17.11 19.63
CA LYS A 331 10.09 17.36 20.37
C LYS A 331 10.06 16.82 21.80
N ALA A 332 8.90 16.81 22.44
CA ALA A 332 8.72 16.27 23.80
C ALA A 332 9.04 14.77 23.90
N LEU A 333 8.95 14.02 22.79
CA LEU A 333 9.31 12.60 22.70
C LEU A 333 10.61 12.38 21.91
N GLY A 334 11.42 13.42 21.72
CA GLY A 334 12.71 13.36 21.02
C GLY A 334 12.62 13.43 19.49
N GLY A 335 11.43 13.68 18.93
CA GLY A 335 11.25 13.91 17.49
C GLY A 335 11.72 15.31 17.05
N MET A 336 11.75 15.55 15.75
CA MET A 336 12.25 16.81 15.16
C MET A 336 11.27 17.99 15.35
N GLY A 337 10.00 17.71 15.68
CA GLY A 337 8.93 18.72 15.70
C GLY A 337 8.41 19.03 14.30
N GLY A 338 7.71 20.16 14.14
CA GLY A 338 7.08 20.53 12.87
C GLY A 338 5.79 19.75 12.56
N VAL A 339 5.34 18.91 13.49
CA VAL A 339 4.11 18.13 13.41
C VAL A 339 3.14 18.54 14.53
N SER A 340 1.85 18.26 14.32
CA SER A 340 0.79 18.46 15.30
C SER A 340 -0.09 17.22 15.37
N PHE A 341 -0.39 16.73 16.58
CA PHE A 341 -1.28 15.59 16.78
C PHE A 341 -2.65 15.81 16.12
N VAL A 342 -3.21 17.01 16.27
CA VAL A 342 -4.52 17.35 15.68
C VAL A 342 -4.45 17.36 14.16
N SER A 343 -3.38 17.93 13.59
CA SER A 343 -3.16 17.91 12.13
C SER A 343 -3.11 16.49 11.58
N GLN A 344 -2.33 15.62 12.24
CA GLN A 344 -2.22 14.22 11.86
C GLN A 344 -3.53 13.46 11.95
N LEU A 345 -4.33 13.71 13.00
CA LEU A 345 -5.63 13.08 13.16
C LEU A 345 -6.59 13.49 12.03
N VAL A 346 -6.67 14.80 11.72
CA VAL A 346 -7.56 15.32 10.67
C VAL A 346 -7.11 14.87 9.28
N GLY A 347 -5.82 14.94 8.97
CA GLY A 347 -5.27 14.47 7.69
C GLY A 347 -5.47 12.97 7.49
N THR A 348 -5.23 12.17 8.54
CA THR A 348 -5.51 10.72 8.53
C THR A 348 -6.98 10.44 8.29
N ALA A 349 -7.88 11.08 9.05
CA ALA A 349 -9.32 10.91 8.89
C ALA A 349 -9.81 11.32 7.48
N THR A 350 -9.22 12.37 6.91
CA THR A 350 -9.51 12.81 5.53
C THR A 350 -9.12 11.73 4.53
N GLY A 351 -7.90 11.19 4.63
CA GLY A 351 -7.43 10.10 3.76
C GLY A 351 -8.31 8.85 3.84
N VAL A 352 -8.66 8.43 5.06
CA VAL A 352 -9.59 7.30 5.28
C VAL A 352 -10.97 7.57 4.68
N THR A 353 -11.47 8.80 4.81
CA THR A 353 -12.78 9.19 4.26
C THR A 353 -12.79 9.14 2.73
N VAL A 354 -11.77 9.71 2.08
CA VAL A 354 -11.64 9.66 0.62
C VAL A 354 -11.52 8.22 0.14
N ALA A 355 -10.73 7.39 0.83
CA ALA A 355 -10.56 5.98 0.52
C ALA A 355 -11.87 5.19 0.59
N LEU A 356 -12.65 5.36 1.67
CA LEU A 356 -13.93 4.68 1.84
C LEU A 356 -14.95 5.14 0.80
N VAL A 357 -15.10 6.45 0.60
CA VAL A 357 -16.04 7.01 -0.37
C VAL A 357 -15.68 6.56 -1.78
N GLY A 358 -14.43 6.69 -2.18
CA GLY A 358 -13.94 6.26 -3.50
C GLY A 358 -14.06 4.75 -3.69
N GLY A 359 -13.70 3.95 -2.69
CA GLY A 359 -13.81 2.50 -2.73
C GLY A 359 -15.25 2.01 -2.88
N PHE A 360 -16.18 2.53 -2.08
CA PHE A 360 -17.60 2.18 -2.20
C PHE A 360 -18.21 2.70 -3.51
N ALA A 361 -17.81 3.88 -3.98
CA ALA A 361 -18.28 4.40 -5.27
C ALA A 361 -17.83 3.50 -6.43
N VAL A 362 -16.53 3.20 -6.54
CA VAL A 362 -15.98 2.41 -7.66
C VAL A 362 -16.46 0.97 -7.61
N TYR A 363 -16.25 0.25 -6.50
CA TYR A 363 -16.65 -1.15 -6.40
C TYR A 363 -18.18 -1.31 -6.33
N GLY A 364 -18.90 -0.34 -5.77
CA GLY A 364 -20.36 -0.34 -5.75
C GLY A 364 -20.94 -0.20 -7.15
N ALA A 365 -20.43 0.75 -7.95
CA ALA A 365 -20.83 0.91 -9.35
C ALA A 365 -20.52 -0.35 -10.17
N LEU A 366 -19.29 -0.89 -10.06
CA LEU A 366 -18.92 -2.12 -10.77
C LEU A 366 -19.78 -3.31 -10.38
N LYS A 367 -20.10 -3.46 -9.09
CA LYS A 367 -20.97 -4.53 -8.60
C LYS A 367 -22.36 -4.47 -9.24
N GLN A 368 -22.92 -3.27 -9.40
CA GLN A 368 -24.25 -3.08 -9.99
C GLN A 368 -24.25 -3.22 -11.52
N LEU A 369 -23.19 -2.79 -12.20
CA LEU A 369 -23.15 -2.74 -13.66
C LEU A 369 -22.72 -4.06 -14.31
N VAL A 370 -21.66 -4.70 -13.80
CA VAL A 370 -21.01 -5.87 -14.44
C VAL A 370 -20.79 -7.05 -13.49
N GLY A 371 -20.96 -6.81 -12.19
CA GLY A 371 -20.61 -7.76 -11.13
C GLY A 371 -19.10 -7.88 -10.92
N ILE A 372 -18.69 -8.06 -9.67
CA ILE A 372 -17.27 -8.10 -9.27
C ILE A 372 -16.79 -9.49 -8.85
N ARG A 373 -17.70 -10.46 -8.73
CA ARG A 373 -17.43 -11.81 -8.20
C ARG A 373 -17.53 -12.89 -9.27
N LEU A 374 -16.62 -13.85 -9.24
CA LEU A 374 -16.73 -15.12 -9.96
C LEU A 374 -17.99 -15.88 -9.53
N THR A 375 -18.52 -16.73 -10.42
CA THR A 375 -19.58 -17.67 -10.06
C THR A 375 -19.07 -18.72 -9.07
N ALA A 376 -19.98 -19.48 -8.45
CA ALA A 376 -19.61 -20.50 -7.49
C ALA A 376 -18.78 -21.64 -8.10
N GLU A 377 -19.07 -21.99 -9.35
CA GLU A 377 -18.33 -23.00 -10.13
C GLU A 377 -16.94 -22.49 -10.50
N GLU A 378 -16.85 -21.28 -11.03
CA GLU A 378 -15.57 -20.62 -11.35
C GLU A 378 -14.65 -20.47 -10.12
N GLU A 379 -15.21 -20.09 -8.97
CA GLU A 379 -14.45 -20.02 -7.71
C GLU A 379 -14.03 -21.42 -7.22
N TYR A 380 -14.85 -22.45 -7.46
CA TYR A 380 -14.53 -23.84 -7.14
C TYR A 380 -13.37 -24.37 -8.01
N ASP A 381 -13.39 -24.10 -9.31
CA ASP A 381 -12.32 -24.48 -10.24
C ASP A 381 -11.04 -23.66 -10.00
N GLY A 382 -11.20 -22.41 -9.57
CA GLY A 382 -10.11 -21.47 -9.32
C GLY A 382 -9.85 -20.55 -10.50
N ALA A 383 -9.30 -19.37 -10.19
CA ALA A 383 -9.06 -18.33 -11.19
C ALA A 383 -8.02 -18.74 -12.24
N ASP A 384 -7.11 -19.65 -11.91
CA ASP A 384 -6.07 -20.12 -12.84
C ASP A 384 -6.72 -20.85 -14.04
N LEU A 385 -7.59 -21.82 -13.77
CA LEU A 385 -8.32 -22.53 -14.82
C LEU A 385 -9.47 -21.70 -15.41
N THR A 386 -10.20 -20.96 -14.57
CA THR A 386 -11.35 -20.19 -15.05
C THR A 386 -10.93 -19.06 -15.99
N ILE A 387 -9.89 -18.30 -15.63
CA ILE A 387 -9.51 -17.07 -16.34
C ILE A 387 -8.34 -17.35 -17.28
N HIS A 388 -7.30 -18.02 -16.79
CA HIS A 388 -6.03 -18.19 -17.52
C HIS A 388 -5.90 -19.52 -18.25
N LYS A 389 -6.86 -20.44 -18.06
CA LYS A 389 -6.95 -21.74 -18.74
C LYS A 389 -5.71 -22.63 -18.55
N ILE A 390 -4.95 -22.44 -17.47
CA ILE A 390 -3.72 -23.17 -17.18
C ILE A 390 -3.45 -23.24 -15.67
N PRO A 391 -2.97 -24.37 -15.11
CA PRO A 391 -2.53 -24.45 -13.71
C PRO A 391 -1.12 -23.83 -13.52
N SER A 392 -0.74 -23.56 -12.27
CA SER A 392 0.57 -22.97 -11.92
C SER A 392 1.75 -23.94 -12.05
N THR A 393 1.50 -25.25 -11.93
CA THR A 393 2.49 -26.32 -12.09
C THR A 393 1.87 -27.46 -12.89
N THR A 394 2.67 -28.14 -13.71
CA THR A 394 2.28 -29.43 -14.29
C THR A 394 2.56 -30.54 -13.28
N ASN A 395 1.77 -31.62 -13.33
CA ASN A 395 1.99 -32.82 -12.51
C ASN A 395 2.77 -33.88 -13.30
N ASP A 396 3.67 -33.45 -14.19
CA ASP A 396 4.40 -34.36 -15.09
C ASP A 396 5.41 -35.25 -14.35
#